data_AF-A0AAJ3LU19-F1
#
_entry.id   AF-A0AAJ3LU19-F1
#
_cell.length_a   1.000
_cell.length_b   1.000
_cell.length_c   1.000
_cell.angle_alpha   90.00
_cell.angle_beta   90.00
_cell.angle_gamma   90.00
#
_symmetry.space_group_name_H-M   'P 1'
#
loop_
_entity.id
_entity.type
_entity.pdbx_description
1 polymer ?
#
loop_
_entity_poly.entity_id
_entity_poly.type
_entity_poly.pdbx_seq_one_letter_code
_entity_poly.pdbx_strand_id
1 'polypeptide(L)'
;MLSGLLIILLPLFVGYLIKLNHRPLLQLANRLLSAMVYVILFIMGVSLAMLDNIGENLVSILSYASVFFFCTFGANLLFLWLLDKKDPWHVPAHKQSKPPSRIKMILESLQLCGVVVLGFLVGLTGWSIFNYAAHASQGALIFLLWLVGLQLRNSGMSPKQILINRRGTTVAIVMGVSALAGGALAAYLLGLPMKMGLAIASGYGWYSLSGIVLTDAFGPVIGSTAFFNDLMRELAAIMLIPIIVNRYRNTALGICGSTSMDFTLPVLQRSGGVSIVPAAIVHGFVLSLITPILMAFFTS
;
A
#
# COMPACT_ATOMS: atom_id res chain seq x y z
N MET A 1 -12.07 14.07 -1.56
CA MET A 1 -12.38 12.63 -1.34
C MET A 1 -12.92 11.95 -2.60
N LEU A 2 -13.99 12.45 -3.23
CA LEU A 2 -14.54 11.88 -4.48
C LEU A 2 -13.55 11.90 -5.67
N SER A 3 -12.70 12.91 -5.77
CA SER A 3 -11.69 13.04 -6.84
C SER A 3 -10.66 11.90 -6.84
N GLY A 4 -10.05 11.59 -5.68
CA GLY A 4 -9.10 10.49 -5.55
C GLY A 4 -9.72 9.13 -5.84
N LEU A 5 -10.98 8.95 -5.47
CA LEU A 5 -11.74 7.74 -5.74
C LEU A 5 -12.03 7.55 -7.23
N LEU A 6 -12.42 8.62 -7.92
CA LEU A 6 -12.60 8.63 -9.37
C LEU A 6 -11.28 8.35 -10.10
N ILE A 7 -10.17 8.93 -9.63
CA ILE A 7 -8.83 8.69 -10.18
C ILE A 7 -8.44 7.20 -10.12
N ILE A 8 -8.92 6.46 -9.12
CA ILE A 8 -8.61 5.03 -8.99
C ILE A 8 -9.61 4.15 -9.77
N LEU A 9 -10.91 4.37 -9.56
CA LEU A 9 -11.95 3.49 -10.11
C LEU A 9 -12.15 3.68 -11.62
N LEU A 10 -11.99 4.89 -12.15
CA LEU A 10 -12.26 5.17 -13.56
C LEU A 10 -11.24 4.49 -14.49
N PRO A 11 -9.91 4.61 -14.30
CA PRO A 11 -8.94 3.93 -15.15
C PRO A 11 -9.06 2.41 -15.06
N LEU A 12 -9.32 1.88 -13.86
CA LEU A 12 -9.58 0.46 -13.64
C LEU A 12 -10.80 -0.03 -14.44
N PHE A 13 -11.91 0.71 -14.37
CA PHE A 13 -13.13 0.39 -15.09
C PHE A 13 -12.92 0.47 -16.61
N VAL A 14 -12.28 1.55 -17.10
CA VAL A 14 -11.96 1.73 -18.52
C VAL A 14 -11.07 0.59 -19.03
N GLY A 15 -10.05 0.20 -18.27
CA GLY A 15 -9.22 -0.96 -18.60
C GLY A 15 -10.01 -2.26 -18.65
N TYR A 16 -10.93 -2.46 -17.70
CA TYR A 16 -11.78 -3.64 -17.62
C TYR A 16 -12.77 -3.77 -18.79
N LEU A 17 -13.16 -2.67 -19.45
CA LEU A 17 -14.02 -2.75 -20.63
C LEU A 17 -13.31 -3.39 -21.85
N ILE A 18 -11.98 -3.39 -21.87
CA ILE A 18 -11.19 -3.84 -23.01
C ILE A 18 -10.88 -5.34 -22.88
N LYS A 19 -11.37 -6.12 -23.84
CA LYS A 19 -11.05 -7.56 -23.95
C LYS A 19 -9.93 -7.76 -24.97
N LEU A 20 -8.82 -8.34 -24.55
CA LEU A 20 -7.67 -8.66 -25.39
C LEU A 20 -7.73 -10.13 -25.79
N ASN A 21 -7.91 -10.39 -27.08
CA ASN A 21 -7.91 -11.77 -27.62
C ASN A 21 -6.50 -12.27 -27.98
N HIS A 22 -5.51 -11.38 -28.02
CA HIS A 22 -4.13 -11.69 -28.43
C HIS A 22 -3.20 -11.93 -27.24
N ARG A 23 -2.62 -13.13 -27.16
CA ARG A 23 -1.67 -13.53 -26.10
C ARG A 23 -0.44 -12.61 -25.95
N PRO A 24 0.20 -12.09 -27.02
CA PRO A 24 1.36 -11.21 -26.90
C PRO A 24 1.04 -9.88 -26.20
N LEU A 25 -0.13 -9.30 -26.49
CA LEU A 25 -0.61 -8.07 -25.87
C LEU A 25 -0.84 -8.25 -24.37
N LEU A 26 -1.38 -9.40 -23.95
CA LEU A 26 -1.52 -9.75 -22.53
C LEU A 26 -0.15 -9.87 -21.84
N GLN A 27 0.82 -10.51 -22.49
CA GLN A 27 2.18 -10.61 -21.94
C GLN A 27 2.87 -9.24 -21.84
N LEU A 28 2.66 -8.35 -22.81
CA LEU A 28 3.15 -6.98 -22.76
C LEU A 28 2.52 -6.22 -21.60
N ALA A 29 1.19 -6.29 -21.43
CA ALA A 29 0.49 -5.67 -20.30
C ALA A 29 1.05 -6.14 -18.95
N ASN A 30 1.34 -7.44 -18.81
CA ASN A 30 1.96 -7.99 -17.60
C ASN A 30 3.38 -7.43 -17.34
N ARG A 31 4.19 -7.28 -18.38
CA ARG A 31 5.54 -6.68 -18.27
C ARG A 31 5.45 -5.21 -17.89
N LEU A 32 4.57 -4.45 -18.54
CA LEU A 32 4.35 -3.04 -18.26
C LEU A 32 3.87 -2.83 -16.83
N LEU A 33 2.93 -3.65 -16.36
CA LEU A 33 2.44 -3.59 -14.97
C LEU A 33 3.60 -3.77 -13.99
N SER A 34 4.48 -4.76 -14.25
CA SER A 34 5.67 -4.99 -13.41
C SER A 34 6.66 -3.81 -13.48
N ALA A 35 6.88 -3.22 -14.66
CA ALA A 35 7.77 -2.07 -14.83
C ALA A 35 7.24 -0.81 -14.11
N MET A 36 5.93 -0.60 -14.11
CA MET A 36 5.31 0.54 -13.44
C MET A 36 5.54 0.54 -11.93
N VAL A 37 5.67 -0.62 -11.28
CA VAL A 37 6.04 -0.70 -9.85
C VAL A 37 7.37 0.02 -9.60
N TYR A 38 8.39 -0.25 -10.42
CA TYR A 38 9.71 0.37 -10.28
C TYR A 38 9.64 1.88 -10.52
N VAL A 39 8.90 2.31 -11.55
CA VAL A 39 8.74 3.74 -11.87
C VAL A 39 8.09 4.48 -10.70
N ILE A 40 7.02 3.93 -10.15
CA ILE A 40 6.29 4.57 -9.06
C ILE A 40 7.14 4.64 -7.79
N LEU A 41 7.81 3.55 -7.41
CA LEU A 41 8.69 3.53 -6.24
C LEU A 41 9.87 4.50 -6.38
N PHE A 42 10.42 4.65 -7.59
CA PHE A 42 11.46 5.63 -7.87
C PHE A 42 10.95 7.05 -7.64
N ILE A 43 9.80 7.40 -8.23
CA ILE A 43 9.18 8.73 -8.09
C ILE A 43 8.81 9.00 -6.62
N MET A 44 8.38 7.98 -5.88
CA MET A 44 8.12 8.08 -4.44
C MET A 44 9.41 8.42 -3.68
N GLY A 45 10.52 7.77 -4.00
CA GLY A 45 11.84 8.09 -3.44
C GLY A 45 12.24 9.54 -3.71
N VAL A 46 12.06 10.02 -4.95
CA VAL A 46 12.31 11.43 -5.31
C VAL A 46 11.44 12.38 -4.48
N SER A 47 10.15 12.05 -4.31
CA SER A 47 9.20 12.87 -3.55
C SER A 47 9.58 12.98 -2.06
N LEU A 48 10.17 11.93 -1.49
CA LEU A 48 10.69 11.91 -0.11
C LEU A 48 11.80 12.95 0.12
N ALA A 49 12.65 13.18 -0.88
CA ALA A 49 13.78 14.11 -0.77
C ALA A 49 13.35 15.58 -0.77
N MET A 50 12.11 15.86 -1.19
CA MET A 50 11.54 17.20 -1.29
C MET A 50 10.69 17.60 -0.07
N LEU A 51 10.64 16.76 0.98
CA LEU A 51 9.94 17.11 2.22
C LEU A 51 10.75 18.13 3.02
N ASP A 52 10.11 19.27 3.32
CA ASP A 52 10.71 20.36 4.10
C ASP A 52 11.08 19.93 5.52
N ASN A 53 12.10 20.54 6.12
CA ASN A 53 12.48 20.41 7.54
C ASN A 53 12.88 19.00 8.03
N ILE A 54 13.26 18.08 7.14
CA ILE A 54 13.79 16.77 7.56
C ILE A 54 15.06 16.92 8.43
N GLY A 55 16.00 17.78 8.03
CA GLY A 55 17.36 17.80 8.59
C GLY A 55 17.47 18.05 10.10
N GLU A 56 16.66 18.97 10.64
CA GLU A 56 16.77 19.38 12.05
C GLU A 56 16.10 18.40 13.03
N ASN A 57 15.06 17.69 12.58
CA ASN A 57 14.26 16.79 13.43
C ASN A 57 14.33 15.31 13.01
N LEU A 58 15.23 14.97 12.08
CA LEU A 58 15.29 13.64 11.46
C LEU A 58 15.32 12.50 12.48
N VAL A 59 16.15 12.61 13.52
CA VAL A 59 16.30 11.56 14.54
C VAL A 59 15.00 11.36 15.31
N SER A 60 14.32 12.43 15.71
CA SER A 60 13.04 12.38 16.42
C SER A 60 11.94 11.78 15.54
N ILE A 61 11.86 12.22 14.28
CA ILE A 61 10.90 11.71 13.29
C ILE A 61 11.07 10.21 13.09
N LEU A 62 12.31 9.75 12.84
CA LEU A 62 12.60 8.34 12.62
C LEU A 62 12.36 7.50 13.88
N SER A 63 12.66 8.04 15.07
CA SER A 63 12.38 7.38 16.35
C SER A 63 10.88 7.16 16.54
N TYR A 64 10.07 8.20 16.39
CA TYR A 64 8.61 8.10 16.50
C TYR A 64 8.04 7.17 15.44
N ALA A 65 8.46 7.33 14.18
CA ALA A 65 7.98 6.50 13.07
C ALA A 65 8.31 5.03 13.29
N SER A 66 9.49 4.72 13.84
CA SER A 66 9.89 3.34 14.17
C SER A 66 9.01 2.73 15.24
N VAL A 67 8.73 3.46 16.33
CA VAL A 67 7.83 2.96 17.40
C VAL A 67 6.43 2.73 16.86
N PHE A 68 5.88 3.70 16.11
CA PHE A 68 4.58 3.54 15.44
C PHE A 68 4.56 2.37 14.47
N PHE A 69 5.61 2.20 13.68
CA PHE A 69 5.74 1.09 12.75
C PHE A 69 5.71 -0.25 13.48
N PHE A 70 6.57 -0.46 14.48
CA PHE A 70 6.62 -1.75 15.17
C PHE A 70 5.33 -2.07 15.92
N CYS A 71 4.71 -1.08 16.57
CA CYS A 71 3.44 -1.30 17.27
C CYS A 71 2.28 -1.56 16.30
N THR A 72 2.11 -0.72 15.27
CA THR A 72 1.00 -0.87 14.32
C THR A 72 1.20 -2.07 13.40
N PHE A 73 2.38 -2.28 12.85
CA PHE A 73 2.69 -3.41 11.98
C PHE A 73 2.69 -4.73 12.75
N GLY A 74 3.24 -4.74 13.97
CA GLY A 74 3.21 -5.91 14.86
C GLY A 74 1.78 -6.31 15.26
N ALA A 75 0.95 -5.34 15.63
CA ALA A 75 -0.47 -5.60 15.93
C ALA A 75 -1.21 -6.18 14.72
N ASN A 76 -0.98 -5.63 13.53
CA ASN A 76 -1.55 -6.15 12.29
C ASN A 76 -1.11 -7.58 12.00
N LEU A 77 0.19 -7.87 12.09
CA LEU A 77 0.72 -9.22 11.91
C LEU A 77 0.05 -10.21 12.87
N LEU A 78 -0.06 -9.85 14.15
CA LEU A 78 -0.68 -10.71 15.16
C LEU A 78 -2.15 -10.99 14.86
N PHE A 79 -2.96 -9.95 14.65
CA PHE A 79 -4.40 -10.08 14.46
C PHE A 79 -4.76 -10.76 13.15
N LEU A 80 -4.03 -10.46 12.07
CA LEU A 80 -4.24 -11.10 10.77
C LEU A 80 -3.75 -12.56 10.77
N TRP A 81 -2.68 -12.87 11.49
CA TRP A 81 -2.26 -14.26 11.69
C TRP A 81 -3.29 -15.07 12.49
N LEU A 82 -3.90 -14.47 13.52
CA LEU A 82 -5.02 -15.06 14.24
C LEU A 82 -6.23 -15.27 13.31
N LEU A 83 -6.50 -14.33 12.42
CA LEU A 83 -7.54 -14.47 11.39
C LEU A 83 -7.23 -15.63 10.44
N ASP A 84 -6.00 -15.76 9.96
CA ASP A 84 -5.59 -16.89 9.11
C ASP A 84 -5.72 -18.25 9.82
N LYS A 85 -5.50 -18.31 11.15
CA LYS A 85 -5.74 -19.52 11.94
C LYS A 85 -7.22 -19.85 12.09
N LYS A 86 -8.06 -18.84 12.32
CA LYS A 86 -9.49 -19.01 12.60
C LYS A 86 -10.32 -19.22 11.34
N ASP A 87 -9.98 -18.49 10.28
CA ASP A 87 -10.66 -18.51 8.99
C ASP A 87 -9.59 -18.53 7.88
N PRO A 88 -8.99 -19.71 7.59
CA PRO A 88 -7.95 -19.85 6.56
C PRO A 88 -8.48 -19.63 5.14
N TRP A 89 -7.72 -18.88 4.32
CA TRP A 89 -8.09 -18.62 2.93
C TRP A 89 -7.63 -19.77 2.02
N HIS A 90 -8.53 -20.72 1.78
CA HIS A 90 -8.28 -21.83 0.87
C HIS A 90 -8.41 -21.41 -0.61
N VAL A 91 -7.38 -21.67 -1.40
CA VAL A 91 -7.40 -21.53 -2.87
C VAL A 91 -7.32 -22.93 -3.49
N PRO A 92 -8.22 -23.31 -4.41
CA PRO A 92 -8.17 -24.61 -5.08
C PRO A 92 -6.83 -24.82 -5.79
N ALA A 93 -6.22 -26.00 -5.60
CA ALA A 93 -4.88 -26.34 -6.10
C ALA A 93 -4.68 -26.11 -7.61
N HIS A 94 -5.74 -26.26 -8.42
CA HIS A 94 -5.69 -26.06 -9.87
C HIS A 94 -5.45 -24.62 -10.33
N LYS A 95 -5.51 -23.61 -9.44
CA LYS A 95 -5.25 -22.19 -9.76
C LYS A 95 -3.90 -21.68 -9.24
N GLN A 96 -3.09 -22.51 -8.59
CA GLN A 96 -1.78 -22.12 -8.08
C GLN A 96 -0.69 -22.45 -9.11
N SER A 97 -0.13 -21.43 -9.76
CA SER A 97 1.12 -21.56 -10.49
C SER A 97 2.26 -21.88 -9.52
N LYS A 98 3.18 -22.78 -9.89
CA LYS A 98 4.38 -23.09 -9.07
C LYS A 98 5.04 -21.77 -8.63
N PRO A 99 5.25 -21.54 -7.33
CA PRO A 99 5.86 -20.30 -6.89
C PRO A 99 7.27 -20.20 -7.48
N PRO A 100 7.69 -19.03 -7.99
CA PRO A 100 9.09 -18.79 -8.33
C PRO A 100 9.97 -18.99 -7.09
N SER A 101 11.28 -19.16 -7.29
CA SER A 101 12.24 -19.31 -6.19
C SER A 101 12.07 -18.18 -5.17
N ARG A 102 11.89 -18.52 -3.89
CA ARG A 102 11.71 -17.54 -2.80
C ARG A 102 12.85 -16.52 -2.75
N ILE A 103 14.08 -16.98 -3.03
CA ILE A 103 15.27 -16.12 -3.09
C ILE A 103 15.13 -15.09 -4.21
N LYS A 104 14.64 -15.50 -5.39
CA LYS A 104 14.40 -14.58 -6.50
C LYS A 104 13.37 -13.51 -6.13
N MET A 105 12.30 -13.89 -5.44
CA MET A 105 11.28 -12.92 -5.02
C MET A 105 11.80 -11.95 -3.95
N ILE A 106 12.61 -12.43 -3.01
CA ILE A 106 13.25 -11.56 -2.00
C ILE A 106 14.23 -10.59 -2.66
N LEU A 107 15.05 -11.06 -3.60
CA LEU A 107 15.96 -10.21 -4.37
C LEU A 107 15.19 -9.15 -5.16
N GLU A 108 14.06 -9.52 -5.76
CA GLU A 108 13.19 -8.57 -6.46
C GLU A 108 12.58 -7.54 -5.50
N SER A 109 12.12 -7.93 -4.32
CA SER A 109 11.66 -6.97 -3.29
C SER A 109 12.80 -6.07 -2.79
N LEU A 110 14.02 -6.59 -2.65
CA LEU A 110 15.19 -5.81 -2.27
C LEU A 110 15.57 -4.81 -3.37
N GLN A 111 15.45 -5.19 -4.64
CA GLN A 111 15.60 -4.29 -5.77
C GLN A 111 14.57 -3.16 -5.71
N LEU A 112 13.30 -3.47 -5.40
CA LEU A 112 12.26 -2.45 -5.23
C LEU A 112 12.61 -1.45 -4.12
N CYS A 113 13.10 -1.90 -2.97
CA CYS A 113 13.61 -1.01 -1.91
C CYS A 113 14.81 -0.18 -2.41
N GLY A 114 15.74 -0.79 -3.14
CA GLY A 114 16.89 -0.10 -3.73
C GLY A 114 16.48 0.99 -4.72
N VAL A 115 15.40 0.80 -5.48
CA VAL A 115 14.86 1.82 -6.39
C VAL A 115 14.30 3.02 -5.64
N VAL A 116 13.67 2.83 -4.47
CA VAL A 116 13.23 3.94 -3.60
C VAL A 116 14.43 4.73 -3.09
N VAL A 117 15.47 4.05 -2.60
CA VAL A 117 16.71 4.70 -2.15
C VAL A 117 17.37 5.47 -3.28
N LEU A 118 17.46 4.87 -4.47
CA LEU A 118 17.99 5.53 -5.66
C LEU A 118 17.18 6.78 -6.01
N GLY A 119 15.85 6.68 -6.00
CA GLY A 119 14.96 7.82 -6.21
C GLY A 119 15.20 8.94 -5.20
N PHE A 120 15.38 8.59 -3.93
CA PHE A 120 15.70 9.55 -2.86
C PHE A 120 17.03 10.25 -3.11
N LEU A 121 18.10 9.51 -3.39
CA LEU A 121 19.42 10.08 -3.70
C LEU A 121 19.38 11.00 -4.93
N VAL A 122 18.60 10.63 -5.95
CA VAL A 122 18.38 11.48 -7.13
C VAL A 122 17.56 12.72 -6.78
N GLY A 123 16.55 12.60 -5.93
CA GLY A 123 15.76 13.74 -5.46
C GLY A 123 16.60 14.78 -4.70
N LEU A 124 17.59 14.32 -3.92
CA LEU A 124 18.51 15.21 -3.20
C LEU A 124 19.37 16.10 -4.12
N THR A 125 19.49 15.80 -5.42
CA THR A 125 20.24 16.66 -6.34
C THR A 125 19.51 17.98 -6.64
N GLY A 126 18.22 18.10 -6.29
CA GLY A 126 17.45 19.33 -6.42
C GLY A 126 17.19 19.76 -7.87
N TRP A 127 17.31 18.83 -8.84
CA TRP A 127 17.07 19.16 -10.25
C TRP A 127 15.61 19.53 -10.49
N SER A 128 15.38 20.67 -11.15
CA SER A 128 14.05 21.25 -11.39
C SER A 128 13.08 20.35 -12.16
N ILE A 129 13.59 19.36 -12.90
CA ILE A 129 12.76 18.37 -13.62
C ILE A 129 11.94 17.48 -12.65
N PHE A 130 12.39 17.34 -11.41
CA PHE A 130 11.74 16.54 -10.38
C PHE A 130 10.63 17.27 -9.62
N ASN A 131 10.44 18.57 -9.85
CA ASN A 131 9.31 19.33 -9.28
C ASN A 131 7.95 18.80 -9.79
N TYR A 132 7.93 18.08 -10.93
CA TYR A 132 6.74 17.42 -11.45
C TYR A 132 6.58 15.96 -10.99
N ALA A 133 7.42 15.47 -10.08
CA ALA A 133 7.39 14.09 -9.59
C ALA A 133 6.02 13.68 -9.06
N ALA A 134 5.34 14.55 -8.31
CA ALA A 134 4.00 14.27 -7.78
C ALA A 134 2.97 14.02 -8.91
N HIS A 135 2.96 14.85 -9.95
CA HIS A 135 2.08 14.68 -11.11
C HIS A 135 2.45 13.44 -11.95
N ALA A 136 3.74 13.16 -12.10
CA ALA A 136 4.22 11.97 -12.79
C ALA A 136 3.83 10.68 -12.06
N SER A 137 3.91 10.66 -10.73
CA SER A 137 3.45 9.55 -9.89
C SER A 137 1.97 9.26 -10.11
N GLN A 138 1.13 10.31 -10.10
CA GLN A 138 -0.30 10.18 -10.34
C GLN A 138 -0.60 9.64 -11.74
N GLY A 139 0.11 10.12 -12.78
CA GLY A 139 -0.02 9.60 -14.14
C GLY A 139 0.38 8.13 -14.25
N ALA A 140 1.49 7.74 -13.62
CA ALA A 140 1.96 6.36 -13.58
C ALA A 140 0.95 5.43 -12.88
N LEU A 141 0.36 5.88 -11.78
CA LEU A 141 -0.70 5.16 -11.07
C LEU A 141 -1.95 4.95 -11.93
N ILE A 142 -2.44 6.00 -12.59
CA ILE A 142 -3.59 5.93 -13.51
C ILE A 142 -3.36 4.88 -14.60
N PHE A 143 -2.17 4.90 -15.21
CA PHE A 143 -1.80 3.93 -16.24
C PHE A 143 -1.68 2.51 -15.69
N LEU A 144 -1.09 2.33 -14.50
CA LEU A 144 -1.01 1.03 -13.82
C LEU A 144 -2.40 0.45 -13.56
N LEU A 145 -3.33 1.25 -13.04
CA LEU A 145 -4.69 0.81 -12.74
C LEU A 145 -5.48 0.43 -14.00
N TRP A 146 -5.24 1.14 -15.11
CA TRP A 146 -5.77 0.75 -16.40
C TRP A 146 -5.24 -0.62 -16.86
N LEU A 147 -3.93 -0.90 -16.70
CA LEU A 147 -3.34 -2.21 -17.00
C LEU A 147 -3.90 -3.34 -16.09
N VAL A 148 -4.17 -3.03 -14.82
CA VAL A 148 -4.84 -3.95 -13.89
C VAL A 148 -6.25 -4.27 -14.38
N GLY A 149 -7.03 -3.25 -14.75
CA GLY A 149 -8.39 -3.40 -15.28
C GLY A 149 -8.43 -4.33 -16.48
N LEU A 150 -7.52 -4.12 -17.43
CA LEU A 150 -7.31 -4.98 -18.60
C LEU A 150 -7.09 -6.45 -18.20
N GLN A 151 -6.19 -6.72 -17.26
CA GLN A 151 -5.93 -8.10 -16.81
C GLN A 151 -7.13 -8.73 -16.12
N LEU A 152 -7.87 -7.98 -15.30
CA LEU A 152 -9.06 -8.47 -14.60
C LEU A 152 -10.11 -8.99 -15.58
N ARG A 153 -10.38 -8.23 -16.65
CA ARG A 153 -11.32 -8.61 -17.71
C ARG A 153 -10.91 -9.88 -18.42
N ASN A 154 -9.63 -9.97 -18.76
CA ASN A 154 -9.06 -11.11 -19.48
C ASN A 154 -8.85 -12.34 -18.60
N SER A 155 -8.97 -12.18 -17.27
CA SER A 155 -9.01 -13.27 -16.29
C SER A 155 -10.43 -13.77 -15.98
N GLY A 156 -11.46 -13.20 -16.63
CA GLY A 156 -12.84 -13.66 -16.54
C GLY A 156 -13.58 -13.29 -15.25
N MET A 157 -13.07 -12.35 -14.45
CA MET A 157 -13.73 -11.91 -13.22
C MET A 157 -14.88 -10.94 -13.49
N SER A 158 -15.98 -11.05 -12.76
CA SER A 158 -17.13 -10.15 -12.94
C SER A 158 -17.00 -8.87 -12.12
N PRO A 159 -17.61 -7.74 -12.54
CA PRO A 159 -17.56 -6.47 -11.78
C PRO A 159 -18.12 -6.60 -10.37
N LYS A 160 -19.14 -7.46 -10.17
CA LYS A 160 -19.72 -7.75 -8.85
C LYS A 160 -18.70 -8.39 -7.91
N GLN A 161 -17.84 -9.27 -8.42
CA GLN A 161 -16.76 -9.89 -7.64
C GLN A 161 -15.64 -8.91 -7.31
N ILE A 162 -15.41 -7.91 -8.16
CA ILE A 162 -14.41 -6.85 -7.98
C ILE A 162 -14.87 -5.82 -6.94
N LEU A 163 -16.16 -5.43 -6.96
CA LEU A 163 -16.69 -4.43 -6.03
C LEU A 163 -17.14 -5.02 -4.68
N ILE A 164 -17.59 -6.27 -4.65
CA ILE A 164 -18.14 -6.89 -3.45
C ILE A 164 -17.35 -8.15 -3.13
N ASN A 165 -16.34 -7.98 -2.28
CA ASN A 165 -15.50 -9.06 -1.80
C ASN A 165 -15.51 -9.12 -0.27
N ARG A 166 -16.31 -10.04 0.29
CA ARG A 166 -16.44 -10.23 1.74
C ARG A 166 -15.09 -10.43 2.41
N ARG A 167 -14.16 -11.12 1.76
CA ARG A 167 -12.83 -11.38 2.29
C ARG A 167 -12.01 -10.11 2.42
N GLY A 168 -11.98 -9.30 1.38
CA GLY A 168 -11.33 -7.98 1.39
C GLY A 168 -11.86 -7.09 2.51
N THR A 169 -13.19 -7.05 2.69
CA THR A 169 -13.84 -6.28 3.76
C THR A 169 -13.46 -6.81 5.16
N THR A 170 -13.49 -8.13 5.38
CA THR A 170 -13.10 -8.70 6.68
C THR A 170 -11.65 -8.39 7.01
N VAL A 171 -10.73 -8.55 6.06
CA VAL A 171 -9.31 -8.26 6.27
C VAL A 171 -9.11 -6.76 6.57
N ALA A 172 -9.86 -5.87 5.90
CA ALA A 172 -9.75 -4.43 6.11
C ALA A 172 -10.22 -4.01 7.49
N ILE A 173 -11.34 -4.58 7.96
CA ILE A 173 -11.84 -4.31 9.32
C ILE A 173 -10.83 -4.79 10.37
N VAL A 174 -10.31 -6.02 10.22
CA VAL A 174 -9.33 -6.57 11.16
C VAL A 174 -8.07 -5.72 11.17
N MET A 175 -7.52 -5.40 10.00
CA MET A 175 -6.35 -4.52 9.85
C MET A 175 -6.59 -3.15 10.49
N GLY A 176 -7.70 -2.49 10.18
CA GLY A 176 -7.99 -1.15 10.70
C GLY A 176 -8.06 -1.14 12.23
N VAL A 177 -8.78 -2.09 12.82
CA VAL A 177 -8.89 -2.22 14.28
C VAL A 177 -7.53 -2.53 14.92
N SER A 178 -6.75 -3.46 14.36
CA SER A 178 -5.43 -3.77 14.91
C SER A 178 -4.41 -2.64 14.74
N ALA A 179 -4.49 -1.88 13.65
CA ALA A 179 -3.68 -0.69 13.46
C ALA A 179 -3.99 0.39 14.49
N LEU A 180 -5.28 0.68 14.77
CA LEU A 180 -5.67 1.62 15.82
C LEU A 180 -5.19 1.17 17.21
N ALA A 181 -5.31 -0.12 17.53
CA ALA A 181 -4.78 -0.67 18.78
C ALA A 181 -3.25 -0.50 18.88
N GLY A 182 -2.52 -0.75 17.78
CA GLY A 182 -1.08 -0.50 17.72
C GLY A 182 -0.71 0.98 17.81
N GLY A 183 -1.51 1.88 17.24
CA GLY A 183 -1.32 3.33 17.33
C GLY A 183 -1.54 3.85 18.75
N ALA A 184 -2.56 3.33 19.44
CA ALA A 184 -2.82 3.60 20.84
C ALA A 184 -1.64 3.16 21.73
N LEU A 185 -1.10 1.96 21.48
CA LEU A 185 0.08 1.45 22.18
C LEU A 185 1.31 2.33 21.91
N ALA A 186 1.56 2.71 20.66
CA ALA A 186 2.69 3.57 20.30
C ALA A 186 2.60 4.95 20.98
N ALA A 187 1.41 5.57 21.00
CA ALA A 187 1.21 6.83 21.72
C ALA A 187 1.48 6.68 23.21
N TYR A 188 1.00 5.61 23.85
CA TYR A 188 1.29 5.33 25.25
C TYR A 188 2.79 5.20 25.51
N LEU A 189 3.52 4.44 24.69
CA LEU A 189 4.96 4.22 24.83
C LEU A 189 5.78 5.51 24.63
N LEU A 190 5.32 6.41 23.77
CA LEU A 190 5.96 7.69 23.47
C LEU A 190 5.50 8.85 24.38
N GLY A 191 4.56 8.60 25.30
CA GLY A 191 3.96 9.66 26.13
C GLY A 191 3.15 10.69 25.34
N LEU A 192 2.66 10.32 24.15
CA LEU A 192 1.86 11.18 23.28
C LEU A 192 0.37 11.09 23.63
N PRO A 193 -0.43 12.13 23.32
CA PRO A 193 -1.87 12.06 23.45
C PRO A 193 -2.45 10.89 22.64
N MET A 194 -3.38 10.14 23.24
CA MET A 194 -4.00 8.97 22.60
C MET A 194 -4.61 9.29 21.22
N LYS A 195 -5.26 10.45 21.12
CA LYS A 195 -5.80 10.96 19.84
C LYS A 195 -4.74 11.06 18.75
N MET A 196 -3.54 11.52 19.07
CA MET A 196 -2.44 11.64 18.12
C MET A 196 -1.99 10.26 17.60
N GLY A 197 -1.91 9.26 18.48
CA GLY A 197 -1.55 7.90 18.06
C GLY A 197 -2.61 7.24 17.17
N LEU A 198 -3.89 7.45 17.48
CA LEU A 198 -5.00 6.98 16.66
C LEU A 198 -5.03 7.69 15.30
N ALA A 199 -4.74 8.99 15.27
CA ALA A 199 -4.66 9.77 14.04
C ALA A 199 -3.54 9.26 13.13
N ILE A 200 -2.31 9.08 13.64
CA ILE A 200 -1.19 8.52 12.89
C ILE A 200 -1.52 7.11 12.36
N ALA A 201 -2.09 6.24 13.20
CA ALA A 201 -2.42 4.88 12.77
C ALA A 201 -3.54 4.80 11.72
N SER A 202 -4.44 5.79 11.68
CA SER A 202 -5.56 5.83 10.74
C SER A 202 -5.18 6.17 9.28
N GLY A 203 -3.92 6.52 9.03
CA GLY A 203 -3.37 6.69 7.67
C GLY A 203 -3.41 5.40 6.85
N TYR A 204 -3.28 4.24 7.51
CA TYR A 204 -3.32 2.90 6.90
C TYR A 204 -2.43 2.70 5.67
N GLY A 205 -1.36 3.48 5.47
CA GLY A 205 -0.52 3.45 4.28
C GLY A 205 -0.75 4.60 3.30
N TRP A 206 -1.74 5.47 3.50
CA TRP A 206 -1.98 6.63 2.63
C TRP A 206 -1.10 7.83 3.01
N TYR A 207 0.21 7.67 2.83
CA TYR A 207 1.23 8.62 3.27
C TYR A 207 1.04 10.06 2.73
N SER A 208 0.57 10.23 1.48
CA SER A 208 0.34 11.57 0.90
C SER A 208 -0.76 12.35 1.61
N LEU A 209 -1.79 11.66 2.11
CA LEU A 209 -2.89 12.29 2.83
C LEU A 209 -2.55 12.42 4.32
N SER A 210 -2.06 11.34 4.94
CA SER A 210 -1.73 11.32 6.37
C SER A 210 -0.65 12.34 6.70
N GLY A 211 0.39 12.50 5.87
CA GLY A 211 1.44 13.48 6.06
C GLY A 211 0.94 14.92 6.08
N ILE A 212 0.07 15.31 5.12
CA ILE A 212 -0.46 16.67 5.01
C ILE A 212 -1.42 16.96 6.18
N VAL A 213 -2.42 16.10 6.38
CA VAL A 213 -3.46 16.30 7.40
C VAL A 213 -2.87 16.38 8.80
N LEU A 214 -1.88 15.54 9.10
CA LEU A 214 -1.24 15.53 10.42
C LEU A 214 -0.18 16.63 10.57
N THR A 215 0.41 17.12 9.47
CA THR A 215 1.21 18.35 9.50
C THR A 215 0.35 19.54 9.89
N ASP A 216 -0.83 19.69 9.29
CA ASP A 216 -1.75 20.79 9.57
C ASP A 216 -2.29 20.72 11.01
N ALA A 217 -2.59 19.52 11.52
CA ALA A 217 -3.19 19.33 12.84
C ALA A 217 -2.17 19.36 14.00
N PHE A 218 -0.98 18.76 13.81
CA PHE A 218 -0.03 18.50 14.90
C PHE A 218 1.40 18.96 14.59
N GLY A 219 1.62 19.62 13.45
CA GLY A 219 2.92 20.14 13.04
C GLY A 219 3.75 19.15 12.20
N PRO A 220 4.82 19.67 11.55
CA PRO A 220 5.58 18.95 10.53
C PRO A 220 6.31 17.71 11.05
N VAL A 221 6.69 17.67 12.33
CA VAL A 221 7.33 16.49 12.95
C VAL A 221 6.37 15.30 12.97
N ILE A 222 5.11 15.52 13.35
CA ILE A 222 4.09 14.47 13.43
C ILE A 222 3.62 14.07 12.03
N GLY A 223 3.43 15.03 11.12
CA GLY A 223 3.14 14.73 9.72
C GLY A 223 4.22 13.87 9.06
N SER A 224 5.49 14.23 9.26
CA SER A 224 6.63 13.44 8.77
C SER A 224 6.69 12.06 9.44
N THR A 225 6.40 11.97 10.74
CA THR A 225 6.32 10.69 11.47
C THR A 225 5.29 9.75 10.82
N ALA A 226 4.10 10.26 10.51
CA ALA A 226 3.05 9.47 9.87
C ALA A 226 3.46 9.01 8.46
N PHE A 227 4.05 9.92 7.67
CA PHE A 227 4.60 9.61 6.35
C PHE A 227 5.60 8.46 6.42
N PHE A 228 6.60 8.54 7.31
CA PHE A 228 7.63 7.50 7.44
C PHE A 228 7.07 6.19 7.98
N ASN A 229 6.12 6.22 8.92
CA ASN A 229 5.42 5.03 9.39
C ASN A 229 4.70 4.29 8.26
N ASP A 230 3.97 5.02 7.41
CA ASP A 230 3.25 4.47 6.26
C ASP A 230 4.21 3.95 5.19
N LEU A 231 5.32 4.65 4.93
CA LEU A 231 6.39 4.20 4.03
C LEU A 231 7.06 2.92 4.53
N MET A 232 7.46 2.86 5.81
CA MET A 232 8.09 1.67 6.40
C MET A 232 7.15 0.46 6.31
N ARG A 233 5.85 0.66 6.55
CA ARG A 233 4.82 -0.36 6.36
C ARG A 233 4.79 -0.86 4.92
N GLU A 234 4.77 0.03 3.94
CA GLU A 234 4.72 -0.37 2.53
C GLU A 234 5.96 -1.17 2.13
N LEU A 235 7.16 -0.70 2.48
CA LEU A 235 8.42 -1.40 2.19
C LEU A 235 8.45 -2.78 2.87
N ALA A 236 8.03 -2.86 4.14
CA ALA A 236 7.92 -4.12 4.87
C ALA A 236 6.90 -5.07 4.21
N ALA A 237 5.76 -4.55 3.76
CA ALA A 237 4.76 -5.34 3.05
C ALA A 237 5.33 -5.92 1.75
N ILE A 238 5.97 -5.10 0.91
CA ILE A 238 6.60 -5.53 -0.35
C ILE A 238 7.62 -6.65 -0.12
N MET A 239 8.40 -6.57 0.97
CA MET A 239 9.36 -7.62 1.34
C MET A 239 8.69 -8.89 1.86
N LEU A 240 7.62 -8.77 2.64
CA LEU A 240 6.99 -9.91 3.32
C LEU A 240 5.95 -10.65 2.46
N ILE A 241 5.26 -9.98 1.53
CA ILE A 241 4.23 -10.59 0.67
C ILE A 241 4.73 -11.89 0.01
N PRO A 242 5.88 -11.92 -0.71
CA PRO A 242 6.41 -13.15 -1.29
C PRO A 242 6.58 -14.33 -0.34
N ILE A 243 6.93 -14.02 0.90
CA ILE A 243 7.28 -15.00 1.93
C ILE A 243 6.00 -15.61 2.52
N ILE A 244 4.99 -14.78 2.79
CA ILE A 244 3.83 -15.19 3.58
C ILE A 244 2.59 -15.51 2.75
N VAL A 245 2.45 -14.99 1.52
CA VAL A 245 1.19 -15.11 0.73
C VAL A 245 0.79 -16.55 0.40
N ASN A 246 1.73 -17.49 0.37
CA ASN A 246 1.40 -18.90 0.10
C ASN A 246 0.84 -19.63 1.33
N ARG A 247 1.07 -19.10 2.55
CA ARG A 247 0.65 -19.73 3.81
C ARG A 247 -0.41 -18.93 4.55
N TYR A 248 -0.33 -17.60 4.48
CA TYR A 248 -1.10 -16.65 5.26
C TYR A 248 -1.60 -15.54 4.33
N ARG A 249 -2.58 -15.86 3.47
CA ARG A 249 -3.09 -14.92 2.46
C ARG A 249 -3.80 -13.72 3.07
N ASN A 250 -4.55 -13.91 4.17
CA ASN A 250 -5.20 -12.79 4.85
C ASN A 250 -4.14 -11.85 5.41
N THR A 251 -3.09 -12.40 6.03
CA THR A 251 -1.94 -11.62 6.54
C THR A 251 -1.23 -10.89 5.41
N ALA A 252 -0.89 -11.58 4.31
CA ALA A 252 -0.25 -10.97 3.14
C ALA A 252 -1.04 -9.78 2.60
N LEU A 253 -2.36 -9.93 2.49
CA LEU A 253 -3.23 -8.84 2.04
C LEU A 253 -3.29 -7.71 3.07
N GLY A 254 -3.53 -8.03 4.35
CA GLY A 254 -3.80 -7.02 5.37
C GLY A 254 -2.59 -6.16 5.73
N ILE A 255 -1.36 -6.70 5.71
CA ILE A 255 -0.15 -5.90 6.00
C ILE A 255 0.09 -4.77 4.99
N CYS A 256 -0.51 -4.87 3.80
CA CYS A 256 -0.44 -3.85 2.76
C CYS A 256 -1.22 -2.58 3.09
N GLY A 257 -2.24 -2.66 3.96
CA GLY A 257 -3.10 -1.51 4.24
C GLY A 257 -3.84 -0.99 3.00
N SER A 258 -4.05 0.33 2.93
CA SER A 258 -4.73 1.01 1.82
C SER A 258 -4.01 0.77 0.49
N THR A 259 -2.69 0.59 0.51
CA THR A 259 -1.88 0.46 -0.71
C THR A 259 -2.04 -0.88 -1.43
N SER A 260 -2.85 -1.79 -0.85
CA SER A 260 -3.28 -3.05 -1.46
C SER A 260 -4.03 -2.90 -2.78
N MET A 261 -4.62 -1.73 -3.06
CA MET A 261 -5.34 -1.48 -4.31
C MET A 261 -4.48 -0.82 -5.40
N ASP A 262 -3.27 -0.32 -5.06
CA ASP A 262 -2.37 0.39 -5.96
C ASP A 262 -0.93 -0.12 -5.90
N PHE A 263 -0.09 0.36 -4.98
CA PHE A 263 1.37 0.16 -4.98
C PHE A 263 1.77 -1.28 -4.68
N THR A 264 1.11 -1.93 -3.73
CA THR A 264 1.40 -3.32 -3.37
C THR A 264 0.59 -4.32 -4.20
N LEU A 265 -0.40 -3.86 -4.98
CA LEU A 265 -1.26 -4.71 -5.78
C LEU A 265 -0.48 -5.58 -6.79
N PRO A 266 0.48 -5.03 -7.56
CA PRO A 266 1.33 -5.81 -8.46
C PRO A 266 2.10 -6.93 -7.75
N VAL A 267 2.63 -6.66 -6.56
CA VAL A 267 3.41 -7.62 -5.76
C VAL A 267 2.50 -8.72 -5.23
N LEU A 268 1.32 -8.35 -4.73
CA LEU A 268 0.26 -9.28 -4.31
C LEU A 268 -0.19 -10.16 -5.48
N GLN A 269 -0.42 -9.58 -6.64
CA GLN A 269 -0.85 -10.33 -7.82
C GLN A 269 0.22 -11.29 -8.32
N ARG A 270 1.47 -10.83 -8.39
CA ARG A 270 2.61 -11.65 -8.85
C ARG A 270 2.87 -12.82 -7.90
N SER A 271 2.77 -12.59 -6.60
CA SER A 271 3.10 -13.57 -5.56
C SER A 271 1.92 -14.47 -5.21
N GLY A 272 0.72 -13.90 -5.13
CA GLY A 272 -0.52 -14.54 -4.69
C GLY A 272 -1.46 -14.95 -5.82
N GLY A 273 -1.15 -14.60 -7.07
CA GLY A 273 -1.98 -14.87 -8.24
C GLY A 273 -3.14 -13.89 -8.40
N VAL A 274 -3.77 -13.90 -9.58
CA VAL A 274 -4.85 -12.96 -9.95
C VAL A 274 -6.09 -13.07 -9.05
N SER A 275 -6.28 -14.22 -8.37
CA SER A 275 -7.42 -14.44 -7.47
C SER A 275 -7.41 -13.56 -6.22
N ILE A 276 -6.26 -12.98 -5.83
CA ILE A 276 -6.19 -12.06 -4.68
C ILE A 276 -6.66 -10.64 -5.02
N VAL A 277 -6.61 -10.27 -6.30
CA VAL A 277 -6.78 -8.89 -6.76
C VAL A 277 -8.14 -8.29 -6.36
N PRO A 278 -9.29 -8.99 -6.50
CA PRO A 278 -10.56 -8.42 -6.07
C PRO A 278 -10.62 -8.12 -4.57
N ALA A 279 -10.07 -9.01 -3.74
CA ALA A 279 -10.02 -8.77 -2.30
C ALA A 279 -9.08 -7.62 -1.97
N ALA A 280 -7.97 -7.47 -2.71
CA ALA A 280 -7.01 -6.39 -2.54
C ALA A 280 -7.61 -5.02 -2.88
N ILE A 281 -8.38 -4.94 -3.96
CA ILE A 281 -9.11 -3.72 -4.34
C ILE A 281 -10.14 -3.34 -3.27
N VAL A 282 -10.98 -4.28 -2.83
CA VAL A 282 -11.98 -4.00 -1.78
C VAL A 282 -11.31 -3.64 -0.45
N HIS A 283 -10.23 -4.33 -0.09
CA HIS A 283 -9.47 -4.06 1.12
C HIS A 283 -8.93 -2.63 1.14
N GLY A 284 -8.19 -2.25 0.10
CA GLY A 284 -7.64 -0.91 -0.02
C GLY A 284 -8.74 0.15 -0.08
N PHE A 285 -9.80 -0.10 -0.84
CA PHE A 285 -10.94 0.81 -0.96
C PHE A 285 -11.61 1.10 0.37
N VAL A 286 -11.90 0.06 1.17
CA VAL A 286 -12.53 0.22 2.49
C VAL A 286 -11.66 1.05 3.42
N LEU A 287 -10.34 0.77 3.47
CA LEU A 287 -9.41 1.52 4.31
C LEU A 287 -9.31 2.98 3.85
N SER A 288 -9.14 3.22 2.54
CA SER A 288 -9.07 4.57 1.97
C SER A 288 -10.36 5.39 2.19
N LEU A 289 -11.53 4.75 2.27
CA LEU A 289 -12.78 5.44 2.58
C LEU A 289 -12.84 5.86 4.06
N ILE A 290 -12.36 5.00 4.95
CA ILE A 290 -12.40 5.20 6.40
C ILE A 290 -11.31 6.17 6.88
N THR A 291 -10.13 6.16 6.25
CA THR A 291 -8.96 6.96 6.63
C THR A 291 -9.26 8.45 6.85
N PRO A 292 -9.87 9.19 5.90
CA PRO A 292 -10.11 10.63 6.10
C PRO A 292 -11.11 10.92 7.23
N ILE A 293 -12.09 10.03 7.42
CA ILE A 293 -13.12 10.17 8.47
C ILE A 293 -12.47 9.99 9.84
N LEU A 294 -11.66 8.95 10.01
CA LEU A 294 -10.96 8.68 11.26
C LEU A 294 -9.91 9.75 11.56
N MET A 295 -9.11 10.16 10.56
CA MET A 295 -8.13 11.22 10.74
C MET A 295 -8.82 12.50 11.20
N ALA A 296 -9.85 12.96 10.49
CA ALA A 296 -10.61 14.14 10.89
C ALA A 296 -11.16 14.03 12.32
N PHE A 297 -11.71 12.86 12.68
CA PHE A 297 -12.24 12.62 14.02
C PHE A 297 -11.17 12.70 15.12
N PHE A 298 -9.97 12.16 14.87
CA PHE A 298 -8.88 12.15 15.85
C PHE A 298 -8.05 13.43 15.87
N THR A 299 -8.06 14.21 14.80
CA THR A 299 -7.41 15.54 14.73
C THR A 299 -8.30 16.67 15.26
N SER A 300 -9.59 16.40 15.52
CA SER A 300 -10.55 17.35 16.09
C SER A 300 -10.50 17.45 17.62
#